data_AF-A0A1S6IMN6-F1
#
_entry.id   AF-A0A1S6IMN6-F1
#
_cell.length_a   1.000
_cell.length_b   1.000
_cell.length_c   1.000
_cell.angle_alpha   90.00
_cell.angle_beta   90.00
_cell.angle_gamma   90.00
#
_symmetry.space_group_name_H-M   'P 1'
#
loop_
_entity.id
_entity.type
_entity.pdbx_description
1 polymer ?
#
loop_
_entity_poly.entity_id
_entity_poly.type
_entity_poly.pdbx_seq_one_letter_code
_entity_poly.pdbx_strand_id
1 'polypeptide(L)'
;MKRTDINIEIIKILASDQTAHLAAIEKGLPITNQFETIDIVVEVMGSPEVAKTYISQALKSGKNVVTANKDIIAAYESELGKIAEVNGKDLFFEASVAGGVPITRVLSDSFVGDRIQEINGILNGTTNFIMSQMYDDHQSYQDGLRLSQELGFAEADPSADVEGLDPARKLIILMKLAFGYTAKLSNLTVEGK
;
A
#
# COMPACT_ATOMS: atom_id res chain seq x y z
N MET A 1 -5.31 25.95 -7.02
CA MET A 1 -3.84 26.11 -7.04
C MET A 1 -3.25 24.97 -7.86
N LYS A 2 -2.64 25.23 -9.04
CA LYS A 2 -1.88 24.17 -9.75
C LYS A 2 -0.70 23.80 -8.86
N ARG A 3 -0.61 22.53 -8.45
CA ARG A 3 0.38 22.07 -7.47
C ARG A 3 1.80 21.98 -8.05
N THR A 4 1.93 21.87 -9.37
CA THR A 4 3.19 21.84 -10.12
C THR A 4 2.97 22.39 -11.55
N ASP A 5 4.02 22.89 -12.19
CA ASP A 5 4.07 23.17 -13.64
C ASP A 5 4.39 21.90 -14.47
N ILE A 6 4.13 20.73 -13.90
CA ILE A 6 4.47 19.42 -14.47
C ILE A 6 3.19 18.81 -15.06
N ASN A 7 3.26 18.37 -16.32
CA ASN A 7 2.21 17.58 -16.95
C ASN A 7 2.38 16.10 -16.56
N ILE A 8 1.34 15.48 -16.03
CA ILE A 8 1.31 14.04 -15.73
C ILE A 8 0.38 13.37 -16.72
N GLU A 9 0.92 12.40 -17.47
CA GLU A 9 0.18 11.64 -18.48
C GLU A 9 0.34 10.14 -18.23
N ILE A 10 -0.77 9.41 -18.31
CA ILE A 10 -0.74 7.95 -18.31
C ILE A 10 -0.49 7.50 -19.74
N ILE A 11 0.73 7.04 -20.02
CA ILE A 11 1.14 6.68 -21.39
C ILE A 11 1.02 5.19 -21.71
N LYS A 12 1.07 4.30 -20.71
CA LYS A 12 1.06 2.84 -20.88
C LYS A 12 0.47 2.16 -19.64
N ILE A 13 -0.04 0.94 -19.82
CA ILE A 13 -0.41 0.04 -18.71
C ILE A 13 0.51 -1.17 -18.71
N LEU A 14 1.10 -1.47 -17.56
CA LEU A 14 1.97 -2.62 -17.41
C LEU A 14 1.19 -3.83 -16.90
N ALA A 15 1.15 -4.91 -17.70
CA ALA A 15 0.47 -6.14 -17.34
C ALA A 15 1.17 -7.36 -17.97
N SER A 16 1.13 -8.49 -17.26
CA SER A 16 1.62 -9.77 -17.78
C SER A 16 0.69 -10.36 -18.85
N ASP A 17 -0.61 -10.14 -18.70
CA ASP A 17 -1.63 -10.48 -19.70
C ASP A 17 -1.99 -9.23 -20.49
N GLN A 18 -1.62 -9.22 -21.77
CA GLN A 18 -1.85 -8.09 -22.69
C GLN A 18 -3.29 -8.07 -23.26
N THR A 19 -4.10 -9.09 -22.95
CA THR A 19 -5.51 -9.18 -23.35
C THR A 19 -6.46 -8.85 -22.21
N ALA A 20 -5.98 -8.94 -20.96
CA ALA A 20 -6.67 -8.38 -19.82
C ALA A 20 -6.64 -6.84 -19.89
N HIS A 21 -7.68 -6.16 -19.38
CA HIS A 21 -7.85 -4.70 -19.37
C HIS A 21 -8.54 -4.06 -20.59
N LEU A 22 -9.79 -4.47 -20.87
CA LEU A 22 -10.66 -3.86 -21.89
C LEU A 22 -10.75 -2.33 -21.79
N ALA A 23 -10.84 -1.77 -20.58
CA ALA A 23 -10.89 -0.31 -20.38
C ALA A 23 -9.61 0.43 -20.81
N ALA A 24 -8.46 -0.25 -20.79
CA ALA A 24 -7.20 0.29 -21.31
C ALA A 24 -7.22 0.34 -22.84
N ILE A 25 -7.68 -0.75 -23.45
CA ILE A 25 -7.80 -0.92 -24.89
C ILE A 25 -8.78 0.12 -25.46
N GLU A 26 -9.93 0.32 -24.80
CA GLU A 26 -10.92 1.34 -25.18
C GLU A 26 -10.36 2.77 -25.15
N LYS A 27 -9.40 3.04 -24.26
CA LYS A 27 -8.72 4.34 -24.16
C LYS A 27 -7.50 4.45 -25.09
N GLY A 28 -7.20 3.42 -25.87
CA GLY A 28 -6.03 3.38 -26.75
C GLY A 28 -4.69 3.34 -26.01
N LEU A 29 -4.69 2.96 -24.72
CA LEU A 29 -3.46 2.84 -23.95
C LEU A 29 -2.75 1.53 -24.29
N PRO A 30 -1.47 1.57 -24.70
CA PRO A 30 -0.71 0.35 -24.97
C PRO A 30 -0.50 -0.45 -23.69
N ILE A 31 -0.70 -1.76 -23.78
CA ILE A 31 -0.42 -2.71 -22.72
C ILE A 31 0.94 -3.36 -23.00
N THR A 32 1.87 -3.30 -22.06
CA THR A 32 3.25 -3.77 -22.25
C THR A 32 3.88 -4.27 -20.96
N ASN A 33 5.06 -4.86 -21.04
CA ASN A 33 5.93 -5.14 -19.88
C ASN A 33 7.24 -4.35 -19.92
N GLN A 34 7.35 -3.38 -20.83
CA GLN A 34 8.58 -2.62 -21.05
C GLN A 34 8.49 -1.20 -20.46
N PHE A 35 9.62 -0.69 -19.98
CA PHE A 35 9.69 0.57 -19.22
C PHE A 35 10.22 1.77 -20.04
N GLU A 36 10.59 1.60 -21.31
CA GLU A 36 11.12 2.69 -22.12
C GLU A 36 10.09 3.81 -22.23
N THR A 37 10.56 5.06 -22.33
CA THR A 37 9.75 6.29 -22.41
C THR A 37 8.86 6.60 -21.20
N ILE A 38 8.91 5.80 -20.13
CA ILE A 38 8.22 6.07 -18.86
C ILE A 38 9.17 6.77 -17.90
N ASP A 39 8.68 7.72 -17.11
CA ASP A 39 9.45 8.37 -16.02
C ASP A 39 9.13 7.75 -14.65
N ILE A 40 7.85 7.45 -14.40
CA ILE A 40 7.31 6.99 -13.12
C ILE A 40 6.45 5.73 -13.37
N VAL A 41 6.66 4.71 -12.55
CA VAL A 41 5.81 3.51 -12.51
C VAL A 41 4.91 3.59 -11.28
N VAL A 42 3.60 3.43 -11.49
CA VAL A 42 2.61 3.31 -10.41
C VAL A 42 2.21 1.85 -10.30
N GLU A 43 2.49 1.24 -9.16
CA GLU A 43 2.30 -0.17 -8.90
C GLU A 43 1.09 -0.42 -8.00
N VAL A 44 0.15 -1.22 -8.51
CA VAL A 44 -1.15 -1.53 -7.88
C VAL A 44 -1.55 -3.00 -8.11
N MET A 45 -0.57 -3.89 -8.30
CA MET A 45 -0.77 -5.32 -8.48
C MET A 45 -1.00 -6.01 -7.13
N GLY A 46 -1.82 -7.07 -7.14
CA GLY A 46 -2.16 -7.83 -5.93
C GLY A 46 -1.08 -8.83 -5.50
N SER A 47 -0.39 -9.50 -6.43
CA SER A 47 0.61 -10.53 -6.09
C SER A 47 1.94 -9.92 -5.63
N PRO A 48 2.38 -10.15 -4.39
CA PRO A 48 3.62 -9.56 -3.86
C PRO A 48 4.88 -9.95 -4.65
N GLU A 49 4.97 -11.20 -5.10
CA GLU A 49 6.13 -11.75 -5.78
C GLU A 49 6.28 -11.18 -7.20
N VAL A 50 5.16 -11.09 -7.92
CA VAL A 50 5.12 -10.46 -9.24
C VAL A 50 5.47 -8.98 -9.10
N ALA A 51 4.81 -8.28 -8.19
CA ALA A 51 5.01 -6.86 -8.01
C ALA A 51 6.44 -6.52 -7.54
N LYS A 52 7.03 -7.29 -6.61
CA LYS A 52 8.45 -7.16 -6.24
C LYS A 52 9.37 -7.22 -7.47
N THR A 53 9.11 -8.17 -8.36
CA THR A 53 9.90 -8.37 -9.58
C THR A 53 9.82 -7.13 -10.48
N TYR A 54 8.61 -6.63 -10.75
CA TYR A 54 8.40 -5.45 -11.59
C TYR A 54 8.95 -4.17 -10.97
N ILE A 55 8.76 -3.95 -9.66
CA ILE A 55 9.32 -2.79 -8.95
C ILE A 55 10.85 -2.81 -9.06
N SER A 56 11.47 -3.96 -8.80
CA SER A 56 12.93 -4.11 -8.90
C SER A 56 13.44 -3.83 -10.31
N GLN A 57 12.73 -4.31 -11.35
CA GLN A 57 13.10 -4.05 -12.75
C GLN A 57 12.91 -2.59 -13.14
N ALA A 58 11.82 -1.94 -12.68
CA ALA A 58 11.57 -0.52 -12.92
C ALA A 58 12.68 0.34 -12.34
N LEU A 59 13.03 0.13 -11.06
CA LEU A 59 14.10 0.87 -10.38
C LEU A 59 15.45 0.68 -11.08
N LYS A 60 15.80 -0.56 -11.44
CA LYS A 60 17.03 -0.89 -12.20
C LYS A 60 17.05 -0.29 -13.61
N SER A 61 15.87 -0.07 -14.19
CA SER A 61 15.72 0.61 -15.49
C SER A 61 15.71 2.14 -15.35
N GLY A 62 16.04 2.66 -14.17
CA GLY A 62 16.15 4.09 -13.90
C GLY A 62 14.80 4.81 -13.76
N LYS A 63 13.75 4.10 -13.31
CA LYS A 63 12.39 4.64 -13.11
C LYS A 63 12.11 4.89 -11.65
N ASN A 64 11.39 5.96 -11.34
CA ASN A 64 10.82 6.15 -10.01
C ASN A 64 9.60 5.24 -9.84
N VAL A 65 9.34 4.77 -8.63
CA VAL A 65 8.22 3.88 -8.35
C VAL A 65 7.35 4.44 -7.23
N VAL A 66 6.03 4.40 -7.44
CA VAL A 66 5.02 4.66 -6.41
C VAL A 66 4.17 3.40 -6.25
N THR A 67 3.94 2.90 -5.04
CA THR A 67 3.13 1.70 -4.79
C THR A 67 2.10 1.91 -3.68
N ALA A 68 0.96 1.22 -3.78
CA ALA A 68 -0.02 1.09 -2.70
C ALA A 68 0.04 -0.29 -2.01
N ASN A 69 0.98 -1.16 -2.39
CA ASN A 69 1.02 -2.54 -1.92
C ASN A 69 1.77 -2.65 -0.57
N LYS A 70 0.99 -2.64 0.51
CA LYS A 70 1.48 -2.79 1.89
C LYS A 70 2.23 -4.11 2.13
N ASP A 71 1.85 -5.19 1.46
CA ASP A 71 2.41 -6.52 1.71
C ASP A 71 3.87 -6.57 1.23
N ILE A 72 4.14 -5.96 0.07
CA ILE A 72 5.50 -5.82 -0.47
C ILE A 72 6.33 -4.90 0.39
N ILE A 73 5.82 -3.74 0.77
CA ILE A 73 6.59 -2.78 1.56
C ILE A 73 6.91 -3.37 2.93
N ALA A 74 5.94 -4.01 3.61
CA ALA A 74 6.19 -4.66 4.89
C ALA A 74 7.26 -5.78 4.80
N ALA A 75 7.36 -6.49 3.66
CA ALA A 75 8.29 -7.60 3.49
C ALA A 75 9.66 -7.21 2.88
N TYR A 76 9.68 -6.25 1.96
CA TYR A 76 10.80 -6.02 1.04
C TYR A 76 11.23 -4.55 0.92
N GLU A 77 10.65 -3.61 1.68
CA GLU A 77 11.03 -2.19 1.62
C GLU A 77 12.55 -2.00 1.67
N SER A 78 13.24 -2.64 2.60
CA SER A 78 14.69 -2.43 2.77
C SER A 78 15.54 -3.02 1.64
N GLU A 79 15.02 -3.99 0.89
CA GLU A 79 15.67 -4.50 -0.32
C GLU A 79 15.42 -3.56 -1.51
N LEU A 80 14.16 -3.17 -1.71
CA LEU A 80 13.75 -2.31 -2.82
C LEU A 80 14.28 -0.89 -2.67
N GLY A 81 14.32 -0.34 -1.45
CA GLY A 81 14.89 0.96 -1.13
C GLY A 81 16.38 1.02 -1.45
N LYS A 82 17.14 -0.05 -1.19
CA LYS A 82 18.55 -0.13 -1.61
C LYS A 82 18.71 -0.15 -3.13
N ILE A 83 17.82 -0.85 -3.84
CA ILE A 83 17.84 -0.85 -5.30
C ILE A 83 17.56 0.57 -5.81
N ALA A 84 16.58 1.27 -5.22
CA ALA A 84 16.24 2.63 -5.55
C ALA A 84 17.44 3.57 -5.33
N GLU A 85 18.07 3.51 -4.15
CA GLU A 85 19.25 4.29 -3.78
C GLU A 85 20.42 4.07 -4.77
N VAL A 86 20.79 2.82 -5.05
CA VAL A 86 21.90 2.47 -5.97
C VAL A 86 21.67 3.02 -7.39
N ASN A 87 20.41 3.11 -7.83
CA ASN A 87 20.07 3.61 -9.17
C ASN A 87 19.72 5.11 -9.18
N GLY A 88 19.79 5.81 -8.04
CA GLY A 88 19.40 7.21 -7.91
C GLY A 88 17.93 7.44 -8.26
N LYS A 89 17.05 6.56 -7.76
CA LYS A 89 15.60 6.60 -7.96
C LYS A 89 14.86 6.57 -6.64
N ASP A 90 13.60 7.00 -6.71
CA ASP A 90 12.71 7.06 -5.56
C ASP A 90 11.74 5.87 -5.52
N LEU A 91 11.45 5.40 -4.31
CA LEU A 91 10.38 4.45 -4.00
C LEU A 91 9.43 5.10 -2.98
N PHE A 92 8.23 5.47 -3.41
CA PHE A 92 7.20 6.05 -2.54
C PHE A 92 6.04 5.08 -2.31
N PHE A 93 5.47 5.11 -1.10
CA PHE A 93 4.44 4.15 -0.72
C PHE A 93 3.38 4.71 0.26
N GLU A 94 3.09 6.00 0.19
CA GLU A 94 2.10 6.66 1.06
C GLU A 94 0.75 5.93 1.06
N ALA A 95 0.25 5.55 -0.11
CA ALA A 95 -1.05 4.88 -0.25
C ALA A 95 -1.11 3.47 0.38
N SER A 96 0.03 2.90 0.78
CA SER A 96 0.07 1.57 1.42
C SER A 96 -0.41 1.59 2.87
N VAL A 97 -0.39 2.74 3.54
CA VAL A 97 -0.76 2.87 4.96
C VAL A 97 -1.74 4.03 5.13
N ALA A 98 -2.82 3.79 5.89
CA ALA A 98 -3.81 4.81 6.25
C ALA A 98 -4.48 5.55 5.06
N GLY A 99 -4.41 4.99 3.85
CA GLY A 99 -5.14 5.46 2.67
C GLY A 99 -4.77 6.90 2.28
N GLY A 100 -5.66 7.85 2.58
CA GLY A 100 -5.47 9.27 2.27
C GLY A 100 -4.78 10.09 3.35
N VAL A 101 -4.49 9.49 4.52
CA VAL A 101 -3.78 10.16 5.61
C VAL A 101 -2.28 10.20 5.29
N PRO A 102 -1.60 11.37 5.27
CA PRO A 102 -0.21 11.49 4.83
C PRO A 102 0.80 11.05 5.90
N ILE A 103 0.60 9.87 6.49
CA ILE A 103 1.34 9.43 7.68
C ILE A 103 2.79 9.07 7.35
N THR A 104 3.07 8.45 6.20
CA THR A 104 4.44 8.07 5.85
C THR A 104 5.28 9.31 5.63
N ARG A 105 4.74 10.33 4.95
CA ARG A 105 5.42 11.61 4.79
C ARG A 105 5.61 12.37 6.10
N VAL A 106 4.60 12.37 6.97
CA VAL A 106 4.71 13.02 8.28
C VAL A 106 5.85 12.41 9.10
N LEU A 107 5.97 11.08 9.10
CA LEU A 107 7.05 10.38 9.79
C LEU A 107 8.42 10.63 9.16
N SER A 108 8.52 10.59 7.84
CA SER A 108 9.79 10.69 7.12
C SER A 108 10.31 12.12 6.92
N ASP A 109 9.43 13.11 6.83
CA ASP A 109 9.82 14.51 6.53
C ASP A 109 9.64 15.44 7.72
N SER A 110 8.53 15.30 8.47
CA SER A 110 8.10 16.30 9.46
C SER A 110 8.68 16.05 10.84
N PHE A 111 8.94 14.79 11.19
CA PHE A 111 9.45 14.40 12.51
C PHE A 111 10.93 14.00 12.51
N VAL A 112 11.69 14.34 11.46
CA VAL A 112 13.14 14.00 11.35
C VAL A 112 13.97 14.56 12.51
N GLY A 113 13.55 15.70 13.09
CA GLY A 113 14.20 16.32 14.24
C GLY A 113 13.71 15.84 15.61
N ASP A 114 12.63 15.07 15.64
CA ASP A 114 11.98 14.62 16.88
C ASP A 114 12.28 13.15 17.16
N ARG A 115 12.10 12.75 18.43
CA ARG A 115 12.19 11.36 18.84
C ARG A 115 10.80 10.82 19.16
N ILE A 116 10.22 10.11 18.20
CA ILE A 116 8.94 9.43 18.37
C ILE A 116 9.05 8.41 19.50
N GLN A 117 8.12 8.47 20.45
CA GLN A 117 8.08 7.54 21.60
C GLN A 117 7.09 6.39 21.37
N GLU A 118 5.99 6.66 20.68
CA GLU A 118 4.88 5.71 20.53
C GLU A 118 4.05 6.04 19.28
N ILE A 119 3.44 5.00 18.68
CA ILE A 119 2.45 5.13 17.62
C ILE A 119 1.25 4.28 18.00
N ASN A 120 0.08 4.92 18.06
CA ASN A 120 -1.22 4.27 18.23
C ASN A 120 -2.16 4.72 17.12
N GLY A 121 -2.97 3.81 16.60
CA GLY A 121 -3.93 4.18 15.56
C GLY A 121 -4.84 3.04 15.13
N ILE A 122 -6.00 3.43 14.60
CA ILE A 122 -6.93 2.54 13.92
C ILE A 122 -6.50 2.45 12.46
N LEU A 123 -5.93 1.30 12.09
CA LEU A 123 -5.30 1.12 10.77
C LEU A 123 -6.14 0.29 9.79
N ASN A 124 -7.30 -0.23 10.21
CA ASN A 124 -8.16 -1.06 9.38
C ASN A 124 -9.61 -0.55 9.41
N GLY A 125 -10.17 -0.26 8.24
CA GLY A 125 -11.52 0.28 8.11
C GLY A 125 -12.61 -0.75 8.35
N THR A 126 -12.41 -1.98 7.86
CA THR A 126 -13.36 -3.09 7.99
C THR A 126 -13.66 -3.42 9.45
N THR A 127 -12.61 -3.70 10.25
CA THR A 127 -12.79 -4.03 11.67
C THR A 127 -13.33 -2.84 12.46
N ASN A 128 -12.89 -1.62 12.14
CA ASN A 128 -13.43 -0.42 12.78
C ASN A 128 -14.92 -0.24 12.51
N PHE A 129 -15.36 -0.43 11.26
CA PHE A 129 -16.78 -0.39 10.90
C PHE A 129 -17.59 -1.42 11.68
N ILE A 130 -17.13 -2.68 11.71
CA ILE A 130 -17.82 -3.74 12.46
C ILE A 130 -17.89 -3.40 13.95
N MET A 131 -16.80 -2.87 14.54
CA MET A 131 -16.80 -2.42 15.94
C MET A 131 -17.79 -1.29 16.19
N SER A 132 -17.90 -0.31 15.28
CA SER A 132 -18.91 0.76 15.36
C SER A 132 -20.33 0.21 15.28
N GLN A 133 -20.63 -0.74 14.39
CA GLN A 133 -21.95 -1.37 14.33
C GLN A 133 -22.32 -2.12 15.61
N MET A 134 -21.34 -2.80 16.23
CA MET A 134 -21.56 -3.48 17.50
C MET A 134 -21.79 -2.50 18.66
N TYR A 135 -21.04 -1.40 18.67
CA TYR A 135 -21.05 -0.45 19.78
C TYR A 135 -22.22 0.55 19.69
N ASP A 136 -22.37 1.22 18.55
CA ASP A 136 -23.34 2.29 18.34
C ASP A 136 -24.75 1.73 18.04
N ASP A 137 -24.83 0.70 17.20
CA ASP A 137 -26.10 0.13 16.72
C ASP A 137 -26.50 -1.16 17.47
N HIS A 138 -25.74 -1.54 18.50
CA HIS A 138 -25.97 -2.74 19.32
C HIS A 138 -26.13 -4.05 18.52
N GLN A 139 -25.51 -4.13 17.34
CA GLN A 139 -25.57 -5.31 16.49
C GLN A 139 -24.64 -6.42 17.01
N SER A 140 -24.95 -7.67 16.61
CA SER A 140 -24.02 -8.78 16.82
C SER A 140 -22.77 -8.62 15.92
N TYR A 141 -21.67 -9.27 16.28
CA TYR A 141 -20.49 -9.33 15.40
C TYR A 141 -20.85 -9.87 14.00
N GLN A 142 -21.68 -10.92 13.95
CA GLN A 142 -22.08 -11.59 12.71
C GLN A 142 -22.89 -10.65 11.80
N ASP A 143 -23.80 -9.86 12.39
CA ASP A 143 -24.58 -8.87 11.64
C ASP A 143 -23.70 -7.72 11.14
N GLY A 144 -22.80 -7.21 11.99
CA GLY A 144 -21.86 -6.17 11.58
C GLY A 144 -20.92 -6.63 10.45
N LEU A 145 -20.42 -7.86 10.52
CA LEU A 145 -19.60 -8.45 9.44
C LEU A 145 -20.41 -8.62 8.15
N ARG A 146 -21.62 -9.17 8.24
CA ARG A 146 -22.51 -9.33 7.09
C ARG A 146 -22.81 -8.00 6.43
N LEU A 147 -23.17 -6.98 7.20
CA LEU A 147 -23.41 -5.63 6.69
C LEU A 147 -22.15 -5.03 6.06
N SER A 148 -20.98 -5.23 6.69
CA SER A 148 -19.69 -4.81 6.13
C SER A 148 -19.43 -5.42 4.75
N GLN A 149 -19.82 -6.69 4.53
CA GLN A 149 -19.72 -7.35 3.23
C GLN A 149 -20.77 -6.83 2.23
N GLU A 150 -22.02 -6.65 2.67
CA GLU A 150 -23.11 -6.12 1.83
C GLU A 150 -22.79 -4.71 1.31
N LEU A 151 -22.15 -3.87 2.12
CA LEU A 151 -21.72 -2.52 1.76
C LEU A 151 -20.37 -2.47 1.02
N GLY A 152 -19.69 -3.61 0.85
CA GLY A 152 -18.41 -3.69 0.16
C GLY A 152 -17.21 -3.16 0.95
N PHE A 153 -17.33 -3.01 2.27
CA PHE A 153 -16.19 -2.71 3.15
C PHE A 153 -15.32 -3.95 3.37
N ALA A 154 -15.94 -5.11 3.58
CA ALA A 154 -15.26 -6.40 3.70
C ALA A 154 -15.35 -7.21 2.41
N GLU A 155 -14.29 -7.94 2.07
CA GLU A 155 -14.32 -8.94 1.01
C GLU A 155 -15.07 -10.21 1.46
N ALA A 156 -15.29 -11.13 0.51
CA ALA A 156 -15.91 -12.43 0.79
C ALA A 156 -15.09 -13.26 1.80
N ASP A 157 -13.76 -13.19 1.70
CA ASP A 157 -12.83 -13.67 2.72
C ASP A 157 -12.24 -12.48 3.50
N PRO A 158 -12.78 -12.15 4.69
CA PRO A 158 -12.35 -11.00 5.47
C PRO A 158 -11.17 -11.32 6.39
N SER A 159 -10.55 -12.50 6.29
CA SER A 159 -9.57 -13.01 7.27
C SER A 159 -8.42 -12.03 7.51
N ALA A 160 -7.91 -11.38 6.45
CA ALA A 160 -6.82 -10.42 6.59
C ALA A 160 -7.19 -9.21 7.48
N ASP A 161 -8.45 -8.81 7.49
CA ASP A 161 -8.96 -7.71 8.30
C ASP A 161 -9.26 -8.16 9.72
N VAL A 162 -10.11 -9.19 9.87
CA VAL A 162 -10.68 -9.60 11.17
C VAL A 162 -9.68 -10.32 12.07
N GLU A 163 -8.68 -11.01 11.49
CA GLU A 163 -7.56 -11.63 12.21
C GLU A 163 -6.42 -10.62 12.49
N GLY A 164 -6.57 -9.35 12.11
CA GLY A 164 -5.61 -8.29 12.42
C GLY A 164 -4.33 -8.29 11.56
N LEU A 165 -4.27 -9.08 10.48
CA LEU A 165 -3.08 -9.17 9.63
C LEU A 165 -2.82 -7.90 8.81
N ASP A 166 -3.86 -7.28 8.26
CA ASP A 166 -3.79 -6.01 7.54
C ASP A 166 -3.24 -4.85 8.41
N PRO A 167 -3.81 -4.57 9.60
CA PRO A 167 -3.26 -3.53 10.47
C PRO A 167 -1.86 -3.88 10.98
N ALA A 168 -1.53 -5.16 11.19
CA ALA A 168 -0.18 -5.57 11.58
C ALA A 168 0.86 -5.25 10.49
N ARG A 169 0.56 -5.50 9.21
CA ARG A 169 1.47 -5.14 8.10
C ARG A 169 1.65 -3.64 7.97
N LYS A 170 0.57 -2.85 8.13
CA LYS A 170 0.65 -1.39 8.18
C LYS A 170 1.52 -0.91 9.35
N LEU A 171 1.40 -1.53 10.52
CA LEU A 171 2.22 -1.22 11.69
C LEU A 171 3.70 -1.52 11.44
N ILE A 172 4.06 -2.61 10.76
CA ILE A 172 5.46 -2.91 10.38
C ILE A 172 6.07 -1.76 9.58
N ILE A 173 5.32 -1.22 8.61
CA ILE A 173 5.76 -0.09 7.79
C ILE A 173 5.95 1.15 8.67
N LEU A 174 4.99 1.46 9.53
CA LEU A 174 5.09 2.62 10.44
C LEU A 174 6.25 2.48 11.43
N MET A 175 6.50 1.28 11.97
CA MET A 175 7.63 1.02 12.87
C MET A 175 8.97 1.27 12.18
N LYS A 176 9.08 0.88 10.90
CA LYS A 176 10.27 1.13 10.10
C LYS A 176 10.52 2.62 9.92
N LEU A 177 9.49 3.37 9.55
CA LEU A 177 9.60 4.82 9.33
C LEU A 177 9.88 5.59 10.62
N ALA A 178 9.18 5.25 11.70
CA ALA A 178 9.24 6.02 12.94
C ALA A 178 10.45 5.67 13.82
N PHE A 179 10.88 4.42 13.81
CA PHE A 179 11.90 3.91 14.75
C PHE A 179 13.13 3.31 14.03
N GLY A 180 13.14 3.27 12.70
CA GLY A 180 14.20 2.60 11.92
C GLY A 180 14.20 1.08 12.03
N TYR A 181 13.26 0.49 12.77
CA TYR A 181 13.22 -0.95 13.10
C TYR A 181 12.45 -1.75 12.03
N THR A 182 13.13 -2.68 11.37
CA THR A 182 12.50 -3.61 10.43
C THR A 182 11.92 -4.80 11.19
N ALA A 183 10.66 -4.68 11.63
CA ALA A 183 9.91 -5.76 12.25
C ALA A 183 9.47 -6.82 11.23
N LYS A 184 9.26 -8.05 11.70
CA LYS A 184 8.51 -9.08 10.99
C LYS A 184 7.17 -9.30 11.69
N LEU A 185 6.22 -9.91 10.99
CA LEU A 185 4.92 -10.24 11.58
C LEU A 185 5.05 -11.09 12.85
N SER A 186 6.02 -12.02 12.89
CA SER A 186 6.32 -12.84 14.06
C SER A 186 6.90 -12.07 15.26
N ASN A 187 7.25 -10.79 15.09
CA ASN A 187 7.66 -9.91 16.19
C ASN A 187 6.48 -9.18 16.83
N LEU A 188 5.30 -9.24 16.22
CA LEU A 188 4.09 -8.59 16.70
C LEU A 188 3.20 -9.58 17.44
N THR A 189 2.57 -9.12 18.51
CA THR A 189 1.38 -9.77 19.05
C THR A 189 0.19 -9.29 18.24
N VAL A 190 -0.51 -10.23 17.60
CA VAL A 190 -1.70 -9.95 16.77
C VAL A 190 -2.86 -10.76 17.34
N GLU A 191 -3.95 -10.07 17.64
CA GLU A 191 -5.18 -10.67 18.15
C GLU A 191 -6.36 -10.12 17.34
N GLY A 192 -7.13 -11.04 16.76
CA GLY A 192 -8.33 -10.76 15.99
C GLY A 192 -9.61 -10.99 16.78
N LYS A 193 -10.74 -10.91 16.08
CA LYS A 193 -12.08 -11.12 16.65
C LYS A 193 -12.50 -12.59 16.70
#